data_AF-A0A8T4KWA8-F1
#
_entry.id   AF-A0A8T4KWA8-F1
#
_cell.length_a   1.000
_cell.length_b   1.000
_cell.length_c   1.000
_cell.angle_alpha   90.00
_cell.angle_beta   90.00
_cell.angle_gamma   90.00
#
_symmetry.space_group_name_H-M   'P 1'
#
loop_
_entity.id
_entity.type
_entity.pdbx_description
1 polymer ?
#
loop_
_entity_poly.entity_id
_entity_poly.type
_entity_poly.pdbx_seq_one_letter_code
_entity_poly.pdbx_strand_id
1 'polypeptide(L)' 'MIEKTKLSQANISQHLSIMKSRGIVTSDRKGKNIYYKLTNPKIIKAFDILITA' A
#
# COMPACT_ATOMS: atom_id res chain seq x y z
N MET A 1 1.16 -8.42 7.01
CA MET A 1 0.82 -8.05 5.61
C MET A 1 1.04 -9.22 4.67
N ILE A 2 2.21 -9.88 4.73
CA ILE A 2 2.53 -11.12 3.98
C ILE A 2 1.45 -12.20 4.11
N GLU A 3 0.98 -12.49 5.32
CA GLU A 3 -0.07 -13.49 5.57
C GLU A 3 -1.38 -13.22 4.82
N LYS A 4 -1.71 -11.94 4.58
CA LYS A 4 -2.97 -11.55 3.93
C LYS A 4 -2.87 -11.53 2.40
N THR A 5 -1.69 -11.32 1.85
CA THR A 5 -1.48 -11.18 0.40
C THR A 5 -0.90 -12.43 -0.25
N LYS A 6 -0.37 -13.39 0.53
CA LYS A 6 0.34 -14.59 0.02
C LYS A 6 1.51 -14.26 -0.91
N LEU A 7 2.07 -13.05 -0.81
CA LEU A 7 3.21 -12.58 -1.61
C LEU A 7 4.49 -12.56 -0.77
N SER A 8 5.65 -12.70 -1.42
CA SER A 8 6.94 -12.58 -0.75
C SER A 8 7.16 -11.18 -0.15
N GLN A 9 7.97 -11.10 0.90
CA GLN A 9 8.30 -9.81 1.54
C GLN A 9 9.00 -8.85 0.57
N ALA A 10 9.87 -9.37 -0.30
CA ALA A 10 10.56 -8.58 -1.33
C ALA A 10 9.56 -7.96 -2.32
N ASN A 11 8.62 -8.75 -2.85
CA ASN A 11 7.62 -8.26 -3.80
C ASN A 11 6.75 -7.18 -3.16
N ILE A 12 6.27 -7.40 -1.93
CA ILE A 12 5.47 -6.42 -1.20
C ILE A 12 6.27 -5.13 -0.99
N SER A 13 7.55 -5.23 -0.63
CA SER A 13 8.41 -4.06 -0.42
C SER A 13 8.61 -3.26 -1.71
N GLN A 14 8.78 -3.95 -2.85
CA GLN A 14 8.88 -3.31 -4.16
C GLN A 14 7.59 -2.58 -4.53
N HIS A 15 6.42 -3.22 -4.39
CA HIS A 15 5.13 -2.58 -4.66
C HIS A 15 4.89 -1.35 -3.76
N LEU A 16 5.17 -1.46 -2.45
CA LEU A 16 5.03 -0.35 -1.52
C LEU A 16 5.97 0.81 -1.84
N SER A 17 7.19 0.53 -2.32
CA SER A 17 8.11 1.57 -2.78
C SER A 17 7.57 2.34 -3.98
N ILE A 18 7.01 1.64 -4.97
CA ILE A 18 6.37 2.25 -6.14
C ILE A 18 5.12 3.05 -5.74
N MET A 19 4.27 2.51 -4.87
CA MET A 19 3.08 3.22 -4.40
C MET A 19 3.44 4.47 -3.60
N LYS A 20 4.52 4.41 -2.80
CA LYS A 20 5.03 5.56 -2.06
C LYS A 20 5.58 6.63 -3.00
N SER A 21 6.38 6.26 -4.01
CA SER A 21 6.94 7.22 -4.97
C SER A 21 5.87 7.91 -5.80
N ARG A 22 4.74 7.23 -6.05
CA ARG A 22 3.56 7.79 -6.72
C ARG A 22 2.60 8.53 -5.79
N GLY A 23 2.91 8.67 -4.50
CA GLY A 23 2.09 9.38 -3.53
C GLY A 23 0.79 8.67 -3.13
N ILE A 24 0.61 7.40 -3.48
CA ILE A 24 -0.60 6.60 -3.17
C ILE A 24 -0.61 6.22 -1.68
N VAL A 25 0.56 5.92 -1.12
CA VAL A 25 0.74 5.60 0.30
C VAL A 25 1.80 6.50 0.92
N THR A 26 1.66 6.75 2.22
CA THR A 26 2.70 7.33 3.06
C THR A 26 3.25 6.25 4.00
N SER A 27 4.50 6.43 4.42
CA SER A 27 5.20 5.51 5.33
C SER A 27 5.60 6.24 6.60
N ASP A 28 5.35 5.63 7.74
CA ASP A 28 5.80 6.10 9.06
C ASP A 28 6.70 5.02 9.71
N ARG A 29 7.89 5.41 10.14
CA ARG A 29 8.85 4.49 10.78
C ARG A 29 8.67 4.57 12.28
N LYS A 30 8.28 3.45 12.89
CA LYS A 30 8.21 3.30 14.35
C LYS A 30 9.17 2.20 14.79
N GLY A 31 10.34 2.64 15.24
CA GLY A 31 11.46 1.75 15.58
C GLY A 31 11.95 0.97 14.37
N LYS A 32 11.98 -0.36 14.49
CA LYS A 32 12.40 -1.27 13.40
C LYS A 32 11.32 -1.50 12.34
N ASN A 33 10.07 -1.11 12.62
CA ASN A 33 8.93 -1.35 11.74
C ASN A 33 8.58 -0.12 10.92
N ILE A 34 8.16 -0.35 9.68
CA ILE A 34 7.63 0.69 8.79
C ILE A 34 6.15 0.40 8.56
N TYR A 35 5.32 1.36 8.93
CA TYR A 35 3.87 1.30 8.76
C TYR A 35 3.46 2.12 7.55
N TYR A 36 2.56 1.59 6.73
CA TYR A 36 2.06 2.26 5.54
C TYR A 36 0.59 2.62 5.72
N LYS A 37 0.19 3.78 5.22
CA LYS A 37 -1.20 4.24 5.18
C LYS A 37 -1.51 4.88 3.82
N LEU A 38 -2.76 4.79 3.37
CA LEU A 38 -3.20 5.50 2.17
C LEU A 38 -3.06 7.01 2.38
N THR A 39 -2.57 7.71 1.36
CA THR A 39 -2.45 9.18 1.40
C THR A 39 -3.82 9.84 1.33
N ASN A 40 -4.73 9.26 0.54
CA ASN A 40 -6.08 9.79 0.35
C ASN A 40 -7.11 8.64 0.42
N PRO A 41 -8.05 8.66 1.38
CA PRO A 41 -9.08 7.63 1.49
C PRO A 41 -10.03 7.59 0.28
N LYS A 42 -10.13 8.66 -0.52
CA LYS A 42 -10.91 8.66 -1.79
C LYS A 42 -10.39 7.64 -2.81
N ILE A 43 -9.14 7.20 -2.69
CA ILE A 43 -8.55 6.16 -3.55
C ILE A 43 -9.35 4.86 -3.44
N ILE A 44 -9.87 4.51 -2.26
CA ILE A 44 -10.68 3.30 -2.07
C ILE A 44 -11.94 3.37 -2.94
N LYS A 45 -12.66 4.49 -2.88
CA LYS A 45 -13.88 4.70 -3.69
C LYS A 45 -13.61 4.62 -5.19
N ALA A 46 -12.46 5.12 -5.64
CA ALA A 46 -12.07 5.04 -7.05
C ALA A 46 -11.79 3.59 -7.49
N PHE A 47 -11.15 2.79 -6.62
CA PHE A 47 -10.94 1.37 -6.85
C PHE A 47 -12.25 0.57 -6.84
N ASP A 48 -13.18 0.90 -5.94
CA ASP A 48 -14.49 0.24 -5.87
C ASP A 48 -15.26 0.38 -7.20
N ILE A 49 -15.20 1.57 -7.82
CA ILE A 49 -15.81 1.81 -9.14
C ILE A 49 -15.12 0.96 -10.22
N LEU A 50 -13.80 0.85 -10.19
CA LEU A 50 -13.02 0.15 -11.22
C LEU A 50 -13.18 -1.38 -11.17
N ILE A 51 -13.51 -1.93 -10.01
CA ILE A 51 -13.75 -3.38 -9.81
C ILE A 51 -15.22 -3.75 -10.09
N THR A 52 -16.15 -2.80 -9.99
CA THR A 52 -17.59 -3.03 -10.17
C THR A 52 -18.06 -2.79 -11.62
N ALA A 53 -17.19 -2.29 -12.49
CA ALA A 53 -17.45 -2.14 -13.94
C ALA A 53 -17.05 -3.41 -14.71
#